data_AF-A0A7C9DGP2-F1
#
_entry.id   AF-A0A7C9DGP2-F1
#
_cell.length_a   1.000
_cell.length_b   1.000
_cell.length_c   1.000
_cell.angle_alpha   90.00
_cell.angle_beta   90.00
_cell.angle_gamma   90.00
#
_symmetry.space_group_name_H-M   'P 1'
#
loop_
_entity.id
_entity.type
_entity.pdbx_description
1 polymer ?
#
loop_
_entity_poly.entity_id
_entity_poly.type
_entity_poly.pdbx_seq_one_letter_code
_entity_poly.pdbx_strand_id
1 'polypeptide(L)'
;SEWPYAIHLLGHIYTGDINSARFLWKSIPAEVKDSQPDLAAAWRIGQKLWTRDYAGVYEAMRGFNWGPQTQPIVAAFSENYTKKMFQLLLDAYSTISVQDTALFLGM
;
A
#
# COMPACT_ATOMS: atom_id res chain seq x y z
N SER A 1 15.17 17.62 -13.23
CA SER A 1 14.81 16.36 -12.56
C SER A 1 13.32 16.19 -12.66
N GLU A 2 12.87 15.02 -13.11
CA GLU A 2 11.45 14.67 -13.13
C GLU A 2 10.91 14.59 -11.69
N TRP A 3 9.63 14.91 -11.48
CA TRP A 3 9.02 14.85 -10.15
C TRP A 3 8.90 13.39 -9.67
N PRO A 4 9.25 13.04 -8.41
CA PRO A 4 9.23 11.68 -7.92
C PRO A 4 7.80 11.20 -7.57
N TYR A 5 6.97 10.97 -8.58
CA TYR A 5 5.55 10.64 -8.41
C TYR A 5 5.32 9.38 -7.57
N ALA A 6 6.14 8.34 -7.74
CA ALA A 6 6.01 7.10 -6.96
C ALA A 6 6.17 7.37 -5.45
N ILE A 7 7.20 8.14 -5.05
CA ILE A 7 7.45 8.48 -3.65
C ILE A 7 6.33 9.37 -3.11
N HIS A 8 5.87 10.34 -3.89
CA HIS A 8 4.77 11.22 -3.49
C HIS A 8 3.48 10.42 -3.23
N LEU A 9 3.16 9.46 -4.12
CA LEU A 9 2.01 8.59 -3.96
C LEU A 9 2.13 7.67 -2.75
N LEU A 10 3.31 7.05 -2.55
CA LEU A 10 3.61 6.22 -1.39
C LEU A 10 3.55 7.03 -0.08
N GLY A 11 3.90 8.32 -0.11
CA GLY A 11 3.76 9.22 1.03
C GLY A 11 2.32 9.37 1.49
N HIS A 12 1.38 9.60 0.56
CA HIS A 12 -0.05 9.64 0.88
C HIS A 12 -0.58 8.31 1.39
N ILE A 13 -0.12 7.19 0.81
CA ILE A 13 -0.48 5.84 1.28
C ILE A 13 0.02 5.62 2.71
N TYR A 14 1.25 6.02 3.01
CA TYR A 14 1.86 5.88 4.33
C TYR A 14 1.11 6.64 5.42
N THR A 15 0.64 7.86 5.12
CA THR A 15 -0.17 8.66 6.06
C THR A 15 -1.62 8.18 6.17
N GLY A 16 -2.05 7.25 5.32
CA GLY A 16 -3.43 6.77 5.25
C GLY A 16 -4.38 7.70 4.50
N ASP A 17 -3.87 8.73 3.82
CA ASP A 17 -4.68 9.67 3.04
C ASP A 17 -4.93 9.15 1.61
N ILE A 18 -5.81 8.15 1.51
CA ILE A 18 -6.15 7.49 0.24
C ILE A 18 -6.88 8.43 -0.71
N ASN A 19 -7.57 9.47 -0.20
CA ASN A 19 -8.24 10.45 -1.05
C ASN A 19 -7.23 11.34 -1.77
N SER A 20 -6.22 11.85 -1.06
CA SER A 20 -5.14 12.60 -1.70
C SER A 20 -4.35 11.75 -2.67
N ALA A 21 -4.08 10.47 -2.34
CA ALA A 21 -3.47 9.53 -3.28
C ALA A 21 -4.28 9.38 -4.59
N ARG A 22 -5.62 9.30 -4.48
CA ARG A 22 -6.52 9.24 -5.64
C ARG A 22 -6.50 10.51 -6.48
N PHE A 23 -6.52 11.68 -5.83
CA PHE A 23 -6.45 12.95 -6.54
C PHE A 23 -5.12 13.11 -7.29
N LEU A 24 -4.02 12.72 -6.65
CA LEU A 24 -2.71 12.68 -7.28
C LEU A 24 -2.69 11.72 -8.48
N TRP A 25 -3.19 10.50 -8.32
CA TRP A 25 -3.25 9.55 -9.44
C TRP A 25 -4.03 10.09 -10.65
N LYS A 26 -5.14 10.80 -10.40
CA LYS A 26 -5.94 11.41 -11.47
C LYS A 26 -5.23 12.57 -12.18
N SER A 27 -4.39 13.33 -11.47
CA SER A 27 -3.69 14.49 -12.05
C SER A 27 -2.44 14.11 -12.84
N ILE A 28 -1.87 12.92 -12.61
CA ILE A 28 -0.67 12.47 -13.33
C ILE A 28 -1.00 12.15 -14.80
N PRO A 29 -0.22 12.66 -15.77
CA PRO A 29 -0.37 12.34 -17.20
C PRO A 29 -0.23 10.84 -17.50
N ALA A 30 -0.87 10.36 -18.58
CA ALA A 30 -0.83 8.95 -18.95
C ALA A 30 0.60 8.49 -19.30
N GLU A 31 1.36 9.35 -19.96
CA GLU A 31 2.73 9.11 -20.40
C GLU A 31 3.67 8.82 -19.21
N VAL A 32 3.42 9.45 -18.07
CA VAL A 32 4.18 9.24 -16.83
C VAL A 32 3.79 7.91 -16.17
N LYS A 33 2.50 7.55 -16.20
CA LYS A 33 2.00 6.28 -15.65
C LYS A 33 2.56 5.09 -16.41
N ASP A 34 2.64 5.20 -17.73
CA ASP A 34 3.11 4.13 -18.62
C ASP A 34 4.63 3.97 -18.58
N SER A 35 5.37 5.05 -18.32
CA SER A 35 6.84 5.03 -18.24
C SER A 35 7.39 4.62 -16.87
N GLN A 36 6.59 4.72 -15.79
CA GLN A 36 7.04 4.47 -14.42
C GLN A 36 6.35 3.25 -13.77
N PRO A 37 6.97 2.05 -13.79
CA PRO A 37 6.37 0.85 -13.20
C PRO A 37 6.20 0.94 -11.67
N ASP A 38 7.13 1.58 -10.96
CA ASP A 38 7.03 1.82 -9.50
C ASP A 38 5.78 2.63 -9.14
N LEU A 39 5.40 3.60 -9.98
CA LEU A 39 4.22 4.43 -9.78
C LEU A 39 2.94 3.62 -9.95
N ALA A 40 2.88 2.77 -10.99
CA ALA A 40 1.76 1.86 -11.21
C ALA A 40 1.64 0.83 -10.07
N ALA A 41 2.77 0.31 -9.57
CA ALA A 41 2.80 -0.60 -8.43
C ALA A 41 2.31 0.09 -7.13
N ALA A 42 2.75 1.32 -6.86
CA ALA A 42 2.27 2.11 -5.73
C ALA A 42 0.76 2.35 -5.81
N TRP A 43 0.24 2.61 -7.01
CA TRP A 43 -1.19 2.77 -7.21
C TRP A 43 -1.98 1.49 -6.94
N ARG A 44 -1.45 0.30 -7.28
CA ARG A 44 -2.07 -0.99 -6.94
C ARG A 44 -2.27 -1.15 -5.44
N ILE A 45 -1.30 -0.74 -4.61
CA ILE A 45 -1.47 -0.72 -3.15
C ILE A 45 -2.65 0.19 -2.76
N GLY A 46 -2.70 1.41 -3.32
CA GLY A 46 -3.78 2.36 -3.08
C GLY A 46 -5.16 1.82 -3.45
N GLN A 47 -5.27 1.08 -4.56
CA GLN A 47 -6.52 0.43 -4.98
C GLN A 47 -7.00 -0.61 -3.97
N LYS A 48 -6.09 -1.47 -3.48
CA LYS A 48 -6.41 -2.50 -2.49
C LYS A 48 -6.83 -1.91 -1.15
N LEU A 49 -6.18 -0.82 -0.73
CA LEU A 49 -6.59 -0.05 0.45
C LEU A 49 -7.98 0.55 0.29
N TRP A 50 -8.28 1.12 -0.88
CA TRP A 50 -9.60 1.69 -1.17
C TRP A 50 -10.71 0.65 -1.13
N THR A 51 -10.48 -0.54 -1.69
CA THR A 51 -11.45 -1.65 -1.67
C THR A 51 -11.48 -2.43 -0.36
N ARG A 52 -10.65 -2.05 0.62
CA ARG A 52 -10.46 -2.78 1.89
C ARG A 52 -10.07 -4.25 1.70
N ASP A 53 -9.30 -4.53 0.66
CA ASP A 53 -8.75 -5.86 0.39
C ASP A 53 -7.45 -6.02 1.19
N TYR A 54 -7.57 -6.42 2.46
CA TYR A 54 -6.45 -6.47 3.40
C TYR A 54 -5.33 -7.42 2.95
N ALA A 55 -5.70 -8.62 2.50
CA ALA A 55 -4.75 -9.60 1.97
C ALA A 55 -4.09 -9.07 0.67
N GLY A 56 -4.90 -8.47 -0.22
CA GLY A 56 -4.42 -7.90 -1.46
C GLY A 56 -3.43 -6.74 -1.28
N VAL A 57 -3.46 -6.03 -0.14
CA VAL A 57 -2.45 -5.01 0.18
C VAL A 57 -1.06 -5.66 0.35
N TYR A 58 -0.97 -6.78 1.05
CA TYR A 58 0.28 -7.53 1.21
C TYR A 58 0.80 -8.08 -0.12
N GLU A 59 -0.09 -8.64 -0.93
CA GLU A 59 0.25 -9.10 -2.27
C GLU A 59 0.75 -7.96 -3.17
N ALA A 60 0.11 -6.79 -3.12
CA ALA A 60 0.53 -5.63 -3.92
C ALA A 60 1.90 -5.09 -3.48
N MET A 61 2.22 -5.14 -2.19
CA MET A 61 3.55 -4.76 -1.68
C MET A 61 4.65 -5.74 -2.10
N ARG A 62 4.37 -7.05 -2.07
CA ARG A 62 5.35 -8.11 -2.39
C ARG A 62 5.45 -8.41 -3.89
N GLY A 63 4.41 -8.12 -4.67
CA GLY A 63 4.29 -8.45 -6.09
C GLY A 63 5.08 -7.53 -7.03
N PHE A 64 5.86 -6.59 -6.49
CA PHE A 64 6.68 -5.68 -7.27
C PHE A 64 8.10 -5.60 -6.69
N ASN A 65 9.11 -5.56 -7.56
CA ASN A 65 10.51 -5.39 -7.16
C ASN A 65 10.84 -3.90 -7.07
N TRP A 66 10.72 -3.33 -5.88
CA TRP A 66 10.91 -1.90 -5.66
C TRP A 66 12.36 -1.46 -5.83
N GLY A 67 12.54 -0.27 -6.43
CA GLY A 67 13.84 0.36 -6.53
C GLY A 67 14.40 0.82 -5.17
N PRO A 68 15.69 1.19 -5.11
CA PRO A 68 16.35 1.61 -3.86
C PRO A 68 15.70 2.81 -3.16
N GLN A 69 15.01 3.67 -3.92
CA GLN A 69 14.34 4.86 -3.41
C GLN A 69 12.94 4.58 -2.84
N THR A 70 12.24 3.57 -3.38
CA THR A 70 10.86 3.23 -3.03
C THR A 70 10.78 2.09 -2.00
N GLN A 71 11.78 1.20 -1.97
CA GLN A 71 11.84 0.08 -1.03
C GLN A 71 11.75 0.50 0.46
N PRO A 72 12.45 1.55 0.95
CA PRO A 72 12.41 1.91 2.37
C PRO A 72 11.01 2.33 2.84
N ILE A 73 10.29 3.12 2.02
CA ILE A 73 8.95 3.59 2.38
C ILE A 73 7.91 2.46 2.31
N VAL A 74 8.04 1.54 1.35
CA VAL A 74 7.16 0.36 1.26
C VAL A 74 7.38 -0.58 2.44
N ALA A 75 8.64 -0.81 2.84
CA ALA A 75 8.95 -1.61 4.02
C ALA A 75 8.37 -0.98 5.30
N ALA A 76 8.58 0.32 5.49
CA ALA A 76 8.02 1.05 6.64
C ALA A 76 6.48 1.03 6.64
N PHE A 77 5.85 1.17 5.47
CA PHE A 77 4.40 1.04 5.33
C PHE A 77 3.92 -0.37 5.69
N SER A 78 4.58 -1.42 5.19
CA SER A 78 4.23 -2.81 5.48
C SER A 78 4.26 -3.12 6.99
N GLU A 79 5.28 -2.64 7.70
CA GLU A 79 5.37 -2.80 9.15
C GLU A 79 4.25 -2.07 9.89
N ASN A 80 4.00 -0.81 9.51
CA ASN A 80 2.94 0.01 10.13
C ASN A 80 1.55 -0.60 9.87
N TYR A 81 1.31 -1.04 8.64
CA TYR A 81 0.07 -1.67 8.22
C TYR A 81 -0.18 -2.96 9.01
N THR A 82 0.83 -3.81 9.16
CA THR A 82 0.73 -5.05 9.94
C THR A 82 0.42 -4.80 11.40
N LYS A 83 1.07 -3.80 12.02
CA LYS A 83 0.78 -3.39 13.40
C LYS A 83 -0.66 -2.92 13.56
N LYS A 84 -1.15 -2.09 12.63
CA LYS A 84 -2.54 -1.61 12.62
C LYS A 84 -3.54 -2.75 12.46
N MET A 85 -3.31 -3.67 11.52
CA MET A 85 -4.17 -4.82 11.30
C MET A 85 -4.22 -5.73 12.53
N PHE A 86 -3.07 -5.99 13.14
CA PHE A 86 -3.01 -6.77 14.37
C PHE A 86 -3.82 -6.11 15.50
N GLN A 87 -3.69 -4.80 15.70
CA GLN A 87 -4.47 -4.07 16.71
C GLN A 87 -5.98 -4.15 16.42
N LEU A 88 -6.39 -4.01 15.17
CA LEU A 88 -7.80 -4.13 14.79
C LEU A 88 -8.37 -5.52 15.10
N LEU A 89 -7.58 -6.58 14.91
CA LEU A 89 -8.00 -7.93 15.27
C LEU A 89 -8.15 -8.10 16.78
N LEU A 90 -7.21 -7.57 17.57
CA LEU A 90 -7.27 -7.60 19.03
C LEU A 90 -8.49 -6.86 19.58
N ASP A 91 -8.81 -5.70 18.99
CA ASP A 91 -9.92 -4.86 19.45
C ASP A 91 -11.28 -5.44 19.06
N ALA A 92 -11.38 -6.09 17.88
CA ALA A 92 -12.64 -6.57 17.33
C ALA A 92 -13.01 -8.01 17.76
N TYR A 93 -12.02 -8.86 18.05
CA TYR A 93 -12.24 -10.29 18.30
C TYR A 93 -11.72 -10.71 19.67
N SER A 94 -12.60 -11.21 20.53
CA SER A 94 -12.19 -11.91 21.77
C SER A 94 -11.60 -13.29 21.50
N THR A 95 -11.93 -13.90 20.35
CA THR A 95 -11.38 -15.18 19.89
C THR A 95 -11.40 -15.19 18.36
N ILE A 96 -10.29 -15.58 17.74
CA ILE A 96 -10.12 -15.68 16.28
C ILE A 96 -9.27 -16.92 15.97
N SER A 97 -9.53 -17.57 14.82
CA SER A 97 -8.73 -18.72 14.40
C SER A 97 -7.33 -18.29 13.94
N VAL A 98 -6.36 -19.21 13.99
CA VAL A 98 -5.01 -18.95 13.46
C VAL A 98 -5.07 -18.73 11.95
N GLN A 99 -5.94 -19.44 11.25
CA GLN A 99 -6.13 -19.33 9.80
C GLN A 99 -6.64 -17.94 9.40
N ASP A 100 -7.66 -17.42 10.08
CA ASP A 100 -8.20 -16.09 9.81
C ASP A 100 -7.17 -15.00 10.15
N THR A 101 -6.43 -15.18 11.24
CA THR A 101 -5.34 -14.28 11.62
C THR A 101 -4.26 -14.23 10.54
N ALA A 102 -3.85 -15.39 10.02
CA ALA A 102 -2.87 -15.47 8.93
C ALA A 102 -3.37 -14.75 7.66
N LEU A 103 -4.64 -14.97 7.30
CA LEU A 103 -5.28 -14.30 6.16
C LEU A 103 -5.25 -12.77 6.29
N PHE A 104 -5.64 -12.23 7.46
CA PHE A 104 -5.68 -10.78 7.68
C PHE A 104 -4.30 -10.12 7.79
N LEU A 105 -3.28 -10.89 8.15
CA LEU A 105 -1.89 -10.43 8.22
C LEU A 105 -1.06 -10.76 6.97
N GLY A 106 -1.67 -11.42 5.97
CA GLY A 106 -1.02 -11.81 4.72
C GLY A 106 0.14 -12.78 4.92
N MET A 107 -0.01 -13.73 5.85
CA MET A 107 0.99 -14.78 6.17
C MET A 107 0.66 -16.12 5.53
#